data_AF-A0A1X7FMI7-F1
#
_entry.id   AF-A0A1X7FMI7-F1
#
_cell.length_a   1.000
_cell.length_b   1.000
_cell.length_c   1.000
_cell.angle_alpha   90.00
_cell.angle_beta   90.00
_cell.angle_gamma   90.00
#
_symmetry.space_group_name_H-M   'P 1'
#
loop_
_entity.id
_entity.type
_entity.pdbx_description
1 polymer ?
#
loop_
_entity_poly.entity_id
_entity_poly.type
_entity_poly.pdbx_seq_one_letter_code
_entity_poly.pdbx_strand_id
1 'polypeptide(L)'
;MTARRSLRVIGVIGGLGALAAADVFFKLIKSTPAARDGDHLDVIFEQHPSQRGAAADVASIERKLYIYDTIREFEKRGVTTVVLPSFVSHAYIDELRGNARIEIVDMLACLLAHVRSHFPHARRIGVLTSDLVSERALFERYFRAPEYEVLHPRPDDEAGGNVVARAVYGADGIKAGNLRGRPITLLREACEDLIARGAEVLVTGLTEVGLVAEQLAPLRVPLVDSNLVYAQHVVRGEYDRRARPFKVGVVGGVGPAATVDFMQKIVRNTPAERDQDHIKVLVEQNPQIPDRTENLIGDGEDPTVALYATCKKLEAGDADIIAIPCNTAHAFVERIQPYLNVPIVNMLTVTAEHLRATFPALREVGLLATSGTLASGVYERALAAVGLEQVTPEPALQARVMNAIYGPRGVKAGYTSGDCVEEIVAVCEALMARGCKVVLLGCTELPLLLPQGERRDERGRTACLVDPTDVLARRCIAYARGELQGEDFREQARHGARLPARGQTT
;
A
#
# COMPACT_ATOMS: atom_id res chain seq x y z
N MET A 1 7.77 29.08 15.32
CA MET A 1 6.63 28.21 14.95
C MET A 1 7.11 26.78 15.03
N THR A 2 6.86 26.13 16.16
CA THR A 2 7.15 24.73 16.43
C THR A 2 6.39 23.87 15.43
N ALA A 3 7.11 23.04 14.67
CA ALA A 3 6.51 22.00 13.85
C ALA A 3 5.56 21.20 14.76
N ARG A 4 4.26 21.17 14.43
CA ARG A 4 3.32 20.25 15.06
C ARG A 4 3.93 18.85 14.89
N ARG A 5 4.50 18.27 15.94
CA ARG A 5 4.66 16.81 16.02
C ARG A 5 3.28 16.27 15.69
N SER A 6 3.14 15.58 14.56
CA SER A 6 1.92 14.84 14.26
C SER A 6 1.59 14.03 15.51
N LEU A 7 0.43 14.29 16.13
CA LEU A 7 0.03 13.63 17.36
C LEU A 7 0.05 12.13 17.11
N ARG A 8 1.04 11.44 17.67
CA ARG A 8 1.16 9.98 17.56
C ARG A 8 0.20 9.38 18.57
N VAL A 9 -0.89 8.82 18.06
CA VAL A 9 -1.82 8.01 18.85
C VAL A 9 -1.33 6.57 18.81
N ILE A 10 -1.12 5.97 19.98
CA ILE A 10 -0.58 4.61 20.15
C ILE A 10 -1.71 3.66 20.55
N GLY A 11 -1.87 2.56 19.83
CA GLY A 11 -2.79 1.49 20.17
C GLY A 11 -2.05 0.28 20.76
N VAL A 12 -2.41 -0.14 21.97
CA VAL A 12 -1.87 -1.34 22.63
C VAL A 12 -2.90 -2.46 22.58
N ILE A 13 -2.54 -3.59 21.96
CA ILE A 13 -3.42 -4.76 21.82
C ILE A 13 -3.22 -5.71 23.00
N GLY A 14 -4.18 -5.77 23.93
CA GLY A 14 -4.09 -6.53 25.18
C GLY A 14 -4.62 -7.97 25.14
N GLY A 15 -5.46 -8.32 24.16
CA GLY A 15 -6.15 -9.63 24.08
C GLY A 15 -5.27 -10.88 24.06
N LEU A 16 -3.95 -10.73 24.02
CA LEU A 16 -2.94 -11.78 23.88
C LEU A 16 -2.24 -12.16 25.20
N GLY A 17 -2.44 -11.37 26.25
CA GLY A 17 -1.83 -11.53 27.57
C GLY A 17 -2.08 -10.29 28.42
N ALA A 18 -3.17 -10.28 29.18
CA ALA A 18 -3.69 -9.07 29.83
C ALA A 18 -2.68 -8.38 30.76
N LEU A 19 -2.01 -9.15 31.62
CA LEU A 19 -1.02 -8.63 32.56
C LEU A 19 0.22 -8.07 31.84
N ALA A 20 0.74 -8.79 30.84
CA ALA A 20 1.88 -8.36 30.04
C ALA A 20 1.58 -7.10 29.21
N ALA A 21 0.39 -7.02 28.64
CA ALA A 21 -0.02 -5.84 27.89
C ALA A 21 -0.25 -4.62 28.80
N ALA A 22 -0.83 -4.83 29.98
CA ALA A 22 -0.97 -3.78 31.00
C ALA A 22 0.40 -3.27 31.48
N ASP A 23 1.39 -4.15 31.62
CA ASP A 23 2.77 -3.79 31.97
C ASP A 23 3.44 -2.95 30.87
N VAL A 24 3.31 -3.35 29.59
CA VAL A 24 3.81 -2.54 28.47
C VAL A 24 3.11 -1.18 28.41
N PHE A 25 1.78 -1.14 28.60
CA PHE A 25 1.04 0.12 28.70
C PHE A 25 1.58 1.00 29.83
N PHE A 26 1.74 0.45 31.04
CA PHE A 26 2.30 1.20 32.17
C PHE A 26 3.72 1.71 31.88
N LYS A 27 4.58 0.89 31.28
CA LYS A 27 5.95 1.26 30.90
C LYS A 27 5.99 2.30 29.78
N LEU A 28 5.02 2.32 28.86
CA LEU A 28 4.85 3.38 27.86
C LEU A 28 4.55 4.73 28.53
N ILE A 29 3.58 4.75 29.45
CA ILE A 29 3.26 5.96 30.22
C ILE A 29 4.47 6.41 31.03
N LYS A 30 5.12 5.50 31.77
CA LYS A 30 6.31 5.79 32.58
C LYS A 30 7.49 6.32 31.75
N SER A 31 7.67 5.83 30.52
CA SER A 31 8.79 6.20 29.66
C SER A 31 8.55 7.49 28.87
N THR A 32 7.32 8.01 28.87
CA THR A 32 6.98 9.26 28.17
C THR A 32 7.59 10.45 28.93
N PRO A 33 8.48 11.25 28.32
CA PRO A 33 8.99 12.46 28.94
C PRO A 33 7.85 13.48 29.03
N ALA A 34 7.21 13.59 30.19
CA ALA A 34 6.12 14.52 30.44
C ALA A 34 6.47 15.43 31.62
N ALA A 35 6.40 16.75 31.41
CA ALA A 35 6.54 17.74 32.47
C ALA A 35 5.16 18.29 32.90
N ARG A 36 4.14 18.11 32.06
CA ARG A 36 2.73 18.49 32.27
C ARG A 36 1.82 17.40 31.73
N ASP A 37 0.57 17.33 32.20
CA ASP A 37 -0.38 16.30 31.78
C ASP A 37 -0.62 16.26 30.26
N GLY A 38 -0.52 17.41 29.57
CA GLY A 38 -0.65 17.51 28.11
C GLY A 38 0.55 16.99 27.30
N ASP A 39 1.66 16.61 27.95
CA ASP A 39 2.85 16.06 27.30
C ASP A 39 2.80 14.53 27.17
N HIS A 40 1.82 13.87 27.83
CA HIS A 40 1.64 12.43 27.73
C HIS A 40 1.21 12.02 26.31
N LEU A 41 1.59 10.80 25.92
CA LEU A 41 1.16 10.21 24.66
C LEU A 41 -0.34 9.92 24.71
N ASP A 42 -1.02 10.11 23.58
CA ASP A 42 -2.37 9.62 23.40
C ASP A 42 -2.31 8.10 23.19
N VAL A 43 -2.85 7.34 24.14
CA VAL A 43 -2.75 5.87 24.14
C VAL A 43 -4.14 5.24 24.30
N ILE A 44 -4.45 4.34 23.38
CA ILE A 44 -5.63 3.50 23.40
C ILE A 44 -5.20 2.09 23.81
N PHE A 45 -5.77 1.56 24.89
CA PHE A 45 -5.57 0.18 25.33
C PHE A 45 -6.83 -0.64 25.04
N GLU A 46 -6.72 -1.70 24.26
CA GLU A 46 -7.87 -2.56 23.91
C GLU A 46 -7.68 -3.98 24.42
N GLN A 47 -8.54 -4.39 25.34
CA GLN A 47 -8.52 -5.70 25.97
C GLN A 47 -9.83 -6.44 25.67
N HIS A 48 -9.76 -7.34 24.69
CA HIS A 48 -10.83 -8.32 24.45
C HIS A 48 -10.27 -9.72 24.73
N PRO A 49 -10.72 -10.40 25.80
CA PRO A 49 -10.35 -11.79 26.03
C PRO A 49 -10.78 -12.63 24.83
N SER A 50 -9.85 -13.41 24.24
CA SER A 50 -10.20 -14.38 23.21
C SER A 50 -11.24 -15.36 23.78
N GLN A 51 -12.44 -15.42 23.18
CA GLN A 51 -13.55 -16.26 23.64
C GLN A 51 -13.42 -17.74 23.27
N ARG A 52 -12.32 -18.16 22.61
CA ARG A 52 -12.07 -19.55 22.23
C ARG A 52 -10.77 -20.05 22.84
N GLY A 53 -10.83 -21.26 23.40
CA GLY A 53 -9.87 -21.85 24.33
C GLY A 53 -8.41 -21.59 23.99
N ALA A 54 -7.68 -21.06 24.99
CA ALA A 54 -6.27 -20.71 24.92
C ALA A 54 -5.30 -21.92 24.88
N ALA A 55 -5.71 -23.07 24.33
CA ALA A 55 -4.94 -24.30 24.39
C ALA A 55 -5.10 -25.13 23.10
N ALA A 56 -4.28 -24.84 22.09
CA ALA A 56 -3.66 -25.86 21.22
C ALA A 56 -2.75 -25.27 20.13
N ASP A 57 -3.01 -24.08 19.59
CA ASP A 57 -2.12 -23.47 18.59
C ASP A 57 -2.03 -21.95 18.75
N VAL A 58 -0.87 -21.51 19.23
CA VAL A 58 -0.64 -20.14 19.70
C VAL A 58 -0.35 -19.18 18.53
N ALA A 59 -0.14 -19.73 17.32
CA ALA A 59 -0.14 -19.00 16.04
C ALA A 59 -1.38 -19.34 15.20
N SER A 60 -2.50 -19.69 15.84
CA SER A 60 -3.75 -19.98 15.15
C SER A 60 -4.16 -18.83 14.24
N ILE A 61 -4.80 -19.19 13.14
CA ILE A 61 -5.43 -18.24 12.20
C ILE A 61 -6.35 -17.29 12.97
N GLU A 62 -7.11 -17.79 13.95
CA GLU A 62 -8.00 -16.97 14.80
C GLU A 62 -7.26 -15.83 15.49
N ARG A 63 -6.08 -16.09 16.08
CA ARG A 63 -5.28 -15.05 16.75
C ARG A 63 -4.76 -14.02 15.75
N LYS A 64 -4.27 -14.46 14.59
CA LYS A 64 -3.78 -13.56 13.54
C LYS A 64 -4.89 -12.62 13.05
N LEU A 65 -6.06 -13.17 12.78
CA LEU A 65 -7.24 -12.42 12.32
C LEU A 65 -7.75 -11.45 13.39
N TYR A 66 -7.82 -11.87 14.66
CA TYR A 66 -8.17 -10.98 15.77
C TYR A 66 -7.23 -9.76 15.85
N ILE A 67 -5.91 -9.98 15.79
CA ILE A 67 -4.94 -8.89 15.83
C ILE A 67 -5.14 -7.96 14.64
N TYR A 68 -5.33 -8.52 13.44
CA TYR A 68 -5.58 -7.74 12.23
C TYR A 68 -6.85 -6.89 12.33
N ASP A 69 -7.96 -7.44 12.82
CA ASP A 69 -9.23 -6.71 12.99
C ASP A 69 -9.10 -5.59 14.04
N THR A 70 -8.42 -5.84 15.16
CA THR A 70 -8.12 -4.77 16.14
C THR A 70 -7.26 -3.66 15.52
N ILE A 71 -6.27 -4.00 14.68
CA ILE A 71 -5.49 -3.00 13.93
C ILE A 71 -6.40 -2.16 13.02
N ARG A 72 -7.36 -2.78 12.31
CA ARG A 72 -8.33 -2.07 11.46
C ARG A 72 -9.20 -1.10 12.26
N GLU A 73 -9.67 -1.49 13.45
CA GLU A 73 -10.46 -0.60 14.31
C GLU A 73 -9.62 0.55 14.87
N PHE A 74 -8.37 0.29 15.22
CA PHE A 74 -7.40 1.32 15.59
C PHE A 74 -7.20 2.35 14.49
N GLU A 75 -7.10 1.93 13.22
CA GLU A 75 -6.98 2.86 12.09
C GLU A 75 -8.20 3.78 11.97
N LYS A 76 -9.42 3.25 12.14
CA LYS A 76 -10.65 4.07 12.11
C LYS A 76 -10.69 5.10 13.24
N ARG A 77 -10.02 4.82 14.35
CA ARG A 77 -9.92 5.69 15.54
C ARG A 77 -8.74 6.66 15.49
N GLY A 78 -7.99 6.69 14.38
CA GLY A 78 -6.85 7.60 14.21
C GLY A 78 -5.57 7.15 14.93
N VAL A 79 -5.48 5.89 15.36
CA VAL A 79 -4.22 5.31 15.83
C VAL A 79 -3.20 5.37 14.70
N THR A 80 -1.96 5.70 15.04
CA THR A 80 -0.86 5.82 14.07
C THR A 80 0.20 4.74 14.24
N THR A 81 0.27 4.16 15.45
CA THR A 81 1.29 3.19 15.86
C THR A 81 0.64 2.10 16.72
N VAL A 82 0.92 0.84 16.42
CA VAL A 82 0.45 -0.33 17.15
C VAL A 82 1.59 -0.95 17.93
N VAL A 83 1.30 -1.24 19.18
CA VAL A 83 2.15 -1.95 20.13
C VAL A 83 1.52 -3.31 20.37
N LEU A 84 2.32 -4.36 20.18
CA LEU A 84 1.86 -5.74 20.25
C LEU A 84 2.65 -6.50 21.34
N PRO A 85 2.19 -6.53 22.60
CA PRO A 85 2.89 -7.11 23.76
C PRO A 85 2.98 -8.65 23.77
N SER A 86 3.50 -9.25 22.70
CA SER A 86 3.49 -10.70 22.48
C SER A 86 4.62 -11.12 21.54
N PHE A 87 5.63 -11.83 22.06
CA PHE A 87 6.71 -12.38 21.24
C PHE A 87 6.20 -13.32 20.16
N VAL A 88 5.23 -14.19 20.48
CA VAL A 88 4.63 -15.12 19.51
C VAL A 88 4.11 -14.37 18.28
N SER A 89 3.50 -13.19 18.48
CA SER A 89 2.95 -12.41 17.37
C SER A 89 4.01 -11.83 16.45
N HIS A 90 5.26 -11.73 16.92
CA HIS A 90 6.39 -11.31 16.13
C HIS A 90 6.93 -12.40 15.20
N ALA A 91 6.50 -13.66 15.36
CA ALA A 91 6.81 -14.71 14.41
C ALA A 91 6.17 -14.46 13.03
N TYR A 92 5.04 -13.74 12.99
CA TYR A 92 4.24 -13.43 11.80
C TYR A 92 3.96 -11.92 11.63
N ILE A 93 4.74 -11.05 12.29
CA ILE A 93 4.52 -9.59 12.23
C ILE A 93 4.62 -9.04 10.79
N ASP A 94 5.43 -9.66 9.93
CA ASP A 94 5.54 -9.28 8.52
C ASP A 94 4.22 -9.48 7.76
N GLU A 95 3.44 -10.52 8.10
CA GLU A 95 2.12 -10.75 7.52
C GLU A 95 1.14 -9.62 7.90
N LEU A 96 1.19 -9.18 9.16
CA LEU A 96 0.36 -8.07 9.66
C LEU A 96 0.78 -6.74 9.05
N ARG A 97 2.09 -6.44 9.07
CA ARG A 97 2.68 -5.21 8.51
C ARG A 97 2.43 -5.06 7.02
N GLY A 98 2.48 -6.16 6.26
CA GLY A 98 2.16 -6.15 4.83
C GLY A 98 0.72 -5.78 4.50
N ASN A 99 -0.19 -5.82 5.48
CA ASN A 99 -1.62 -5.58 5.33
C ASN A 99 -2.16 -4.44 6.23
N ALA A 100 -1.29 -3.76 6.99
CA ALA A 100 -1.66 -2.62 7.83
C ALA A 100 -1.29 -1.27 7.17
N ARG A 101 -2.06 -0.22 7.44
CA ARG A 101 -1.74 1.17 7.06
C ARG A 101 -0.91 1.85 8.13
N ILE A 102 -1.13 1.46 9.38
CA ILE A 102 -0.47 2.03 10.54
C ILE A 102 0.77 1.24 10.90
N GLU A 103 1.71 1.91 11.56
CA GLU A 103 2.96 1.29 11.98
C GLU A 103 2.68 0.19 13.02
N ILE A 104 3.36 -0.94 12.92
CA ILE A 104 3.31 -2.00 13.95
C ILE A 104 4.74 -2.16 14.44
N VAL A 105 5.04 -1.80 15.69
CA VAL A 105 6.42 -1.76 16.17
C VAL A 105 6.92 -3.17 16.51
N ASP A 106 8.09 -3.53 16.01
CA ASP A 106 8.69 -4.87 16.18
C ASP A 106 9.58 -4.93 17.42
N MET A 107 9.08 -5.62 18.43
CA MET A 107 9.75 -5.81 19.72
C MET A 107 11.11 -6.48 19.59
N LEU A 108 11.31 -7.46 18.69
CA LEU A 108 12.59 -8.15 18.56
C LEU A 108 13.64 -7.27 17.88
N ALA A 109 13.23 -6.49 16.89
CA ALA A 109 14.09 -5.48 16.29
C ALA A 109 14.52 -4.42 17.33
N CYS A 110 13.59 -3.99 18.21
CA CYS A 110 13.89 -3.09 19.32
C CYS A 110 14.94 -3.68 20.27
N LEU A 111 14.78 -4.96 20.65
CA LEU A 111 15.71 -5.63 21.56
C LEU A 111 17.09 -5.78 20.96
N LEU A 112 17.20 -6.18 19.70
CA LEU A 112 18.47 -6.29 19.00
C LEU A 112 19.20 -4.94 18.97
N ALA A 113 18.49 -3.85 18.63
CA ALA A 113 19.05 -2.50 18.62
C ALA A 113 19.52 -2.05 20.02
N HIS A 114 18.75 -2.38 21.07
CA HIS A 114 19.13 -2.10 22.44
C HIS A 114 20.38 -2.87 22.87
N VAL A 115 20.42 -4.19 22.62
CA VAL A 115 21.58 -5.03 22.98
C VAL A 115 22.83 -4.57 22.26
N ARG A 116 22.75 -4.30 20.95
CA ARG A 116 23.89 -3.79 20.16
C ARG A 116 24.44 -2.47 20.70
N SER A 117 23.57 -1.57 21.17
CA SER A 117 23.98 -0.25 21.64
C SER A 117 24.48 -0.23 23.08
N HIS A 118 23.87 -1.02 23.97
CA HIS A 118 24.18 -0.99 25.41
C HIS A 118 25.14 -2.09 25.85
N PHE A 119 25.23 -3.19 25.08
CA PHE A 119 26.08 -4.35 25.35
C PHE A 119 26.87 -4.77 24.09
N PRO A 120 27.67 -3.88 23.47
CA PRO A 120 28.30 -4.13 22.17
C PRO A 120 29.30 -5.29 22.14
N HIS A 121 29.75 -5.74 23.32
CA HIS A 121 30.69 -6.86 23.47
C HIS A 121 29.98 -8.19 23.71
N ALA A 122 28.68 -8.19 24.02
CA ALA A 122 27.95 -9.43 24.27
C ALA A 122 27.78 -10.22 22.96
N ARG A 123 28.11 -11.50 23.01
CA ARG A 123 27.94 -12.49 21.94
C ARG A 123 26.99 -13.59 22.36
N ARG A 124 26.94 -13.94 23.65
CA ARG A 124 26.10 -15.02 24.19
C ARG A 124 24.89 -14.44 24.92
N ILE A 125 23.72 -14.57 24.30
CA ILE A 125 22.47 -13.98 24.79
C ILE A 125 21.61 -15.07 25.41
N GLY A 126 21.40 -15.00 26.73
CA GLY A 126 20.48 -15.91 27.43
C GLY A 126 19.04 -15.39 27.35
N VAL A 127 18.12 -16.23 26.89
CA VAL A 127 16.73 -15.83 26.64
C VAL A 127 15.79 -16.56 27.59
N LEU A 128 15.14 -15.84 28.50
CA LEU A 128 14.13 -16.41 29.39
C LEU A 128 12.80 -16.60 28.64
N THR A 129 12.63 -17.72 27.96
CA THR A 129 11.44 -17.99 27.13
C THR A 129 10.85 -19.39 27.28
N SER A 130 9.66 -19.60 26.73
CA SER A 130 8.98 -20.90 26.69
C SER A 130 9.36 -21.71 25.45
N ASP A 131 9.08 -23.02 25.49
CA ASP A 131 9.32 -23.96 24.40
C ASP A 131 8.72 -23.49 23.07
N LEU A 132 7.50 -22.95 23.11
CA LEU A 132 6.81 -22.42 21.93
C LEU A 132 7.64 -21.37 21.17
N VAL A 133 8.35 -20.50 21.89
CA VAL A 133 9.12 -19.41 21.29
C VAL A 133 10.50 -19.90 20.87
N SER A 134 11.13 -20.76 21.66
CA SER A 134 12.44 -21.32 21.35
C SER A 134 12.39 -22.33 20.19
N GLU A 135 11.38 -23.19 20.11
CA GLU A 135 11.20 -24.16 19.00
C GLU A 135 11.02 -23.47 17.64
N ARG A 136 10.50 -22.23 17.62
CA ARG A 136 10.35 -21.41 16.41
C ARG A 136 11.61 -20.62 16.05
N ALA A 137 12.69 -20.78 16.82
CA ALA A 137 13.95 -20.06 16.67
C ALA A 137 13.75 -18.54 16.51
N LEU A 138 12.79 -17.98 17.26
CA LEU A 138 12.33 -16.61 17.04
C LEU A 138 13.44 -15.59 17.33
N PHE A 139 14.23 -15.80 18.38
CA PHE A 139 15.30 -14.90 18.76
C PHE A 139 16.50 -15.04 17.82
N GLU A 140 16.80 -16.25 17.36
CA GLU A 140 17.88 -16.60 16.43
C GLU A 140 17.69 -15.93 15.06
N ARG A 141 16.43 -15.67 14.63
CA ARG A 141 16.14 -14.90 13.42
C ARG A 141 16.68 -13.47 13.47
N TYR A 142 16.87 -12.90 14.67
CA TYR A 142 17.35 -11.53 14.91
C TYR A 142 18.78 -11.52 15.43
N PHE A 143 19.07 -12.32 16.46
CA PHE A 143 20.40 -12.56 17.02
C PHE A 143 21.10 -13.68 16.22
N ARG A 144 21.58 -13.33 15.02
CA ARG A 144 22.12 -14.31 14.05
C ARG A 144 23.58 -14.67 14.30
N ALA A 145 23.93 -15.93 14.03
CA ALA A 145 25.31 -16.38 13.94
C ALA A 145 26.04 -15.74 12.72
N PRO A 146 27.36 -15.51 12.80
CA PRO A 146 28.24 -15.77 13.95
C PRO A 146 28.27 -14.63 14.97
N GLU A 147 27.51 -13.55 14.78
CA GLU A 147 27.55 -12.36 15.67
C GLU A 147 27.01 -12.65 17.07
N TYR A 148 25.98 -13.51 17.16
CA TYR A 148 25.39 -13.93 18.43
C TYR A 148 25.17 -15.45 18.50
N GLU A 149 25.22 -15.98 19.72
CA GLU A 149 24.77 -17.30 20.13
C GLU A 149 23.61 -17.12 21.12
N VAL A 150 22.45 -17.66 20.79
CA VAL A 150 21.26 -17.62 21.66
C VAL A 150 21.24 -18.86 22.55
N LEU A 151 21.10 -18.65 23.86
CA LEU A 151 21.02 -19.71 24.86
C LEU A 151 19.60 -19.74 25.47
N HIS A 152 18.97 -20.91 25.46
CA HIS A 152 17.69 -21.16 26.12
C HIS A 152 17.87 -21.98 27.41
N PRO A 153 17.03 -21.77 28.44
CA PRO A 153 17.02 -22.56 29.65
C PRO A 153 16.88 -24.05 29.34
N ARG A 154 17.63 -24.88 30.06
CA ARG A 154 17.44 -26.34 29.97
C ARG A 154 16.06 -26.73 30.54
N PRO A 155 15.45 -27.80 30.01
CA PRO A 155 14.30 -28.40 30.66
C PRO A 155 14.68 -28.89 32.07
N ASP A 156 13.72 -28.85 32.98
CA ASP A 156 13.87 -29.37 34.34
C ASP A 156 13.83 -30.91 34.29
N ASP A 157 14.93 -31.55 34.65
CA ASP A 157 15.10 -33.01 34.63
C ASP A 157 14.17 -33.72 35.65
N GLU A 158 13.77 -33.06 36.74
CA GLU A 158 12.94 -33.66 37.80
C GLU A 158 11.44 -33.48 37.56
N ALA A 159 11.02 -32.32 37.07
CA ALA A 159 9.60 -31.97 36.91
C ALA A 159 9.07 -32.10 35.48
N GLY A 160 9.95 -32.25 34.48
CA GLY A 160 9.61 -32.31 33.07
C GLY A 160 9.20 -30.96 32.48
N GLY A 161 9.89 -30.52 31.43
CA GLY A 161 9.53 -29.35 30.63
C GLY A 161 10.20 -28.04 31.06
N ASN A 162 9.82 -26.95 30.40
CA ASN A 162 10.50 -25.67 30.51
C ASN A 162 10.17 -24.89 31.79
N VAL A 163 11.22 -24.58 32.55
CA VAL A 163 11.14 -23.88 33.84
C VAL A 163 10.49 -22.49 33.74
N VAL A 164 10.77 -21.75 32.65
CA VAL A 164 10.16 -20.44 32.40
C VAL A 164 8.68 -20.59 32.06
N ALA A 165 8.32 -21.58 31.25
CA ALA A 165 6.92 -21.86 30.94
C ALA A 165 6.11 -22.20 32.20
N ARG A 166 6.67 -22.96 33.14
CA ARG A 166 6.03 -23.25 34.44
C ARG A 166 5.89 -22.01 35.30
N ALA A 167 6.91 -21.16 35.36
CA ALA A 167 6.86 -19.89 36.09
C ALA A 167 5.76 -18.94 35.57
N VAL A 168 5.51 -18.96 34.26
CA VAL A 168 4.53 -18.07 33.60
C VAL A 168 3.12 -18.66 33.58
N TYR A 169 2.98 -19.89 33.07
CA TYR A 169 1.69 -20.52 32.75
C TYR A 169 1.21 -21.53 33.80
N GLY A 170 2.04 -21.87 34.80
CA GLY A 170 1.64 -22.78 35.87
C GLY A 170 0.47 -22.25 36.71
N ALA A 171 -0.17 -23.13 37.49
CA ALA A 171 -1.31 -22.77 38.35
C ALA A 171 -0.97 -21.63 39.33
N ASP A 172 0.24 -21.65 39.89
CA ASP A 172 0.79 -20.59 40.76
C ASP A 172 1.67 -19.60 39.97
N GLY A 173 1.50 -19.53 38.65
CA GLY A 173 2.34 -18.76 37.73
C GLY A 173 1.99 -17.29 37.66
N ILE A 174 2.82 -16.52 36.93
CA ILE A 174 2.65 -15.08 36.72
C ILE A 174 1.28 -14.76 36.11
N LYS A 175 0.78 -15.57 35.16
CA LYS A 175 -0.54 -15.33 34.53
C LYS A 175 -1.72 -15.51 35.47
N ALA A 176 -1.55 -16.24 36.57
CA ALA A 176 -2.55 -16.35 37.63
C ALA A 176 -2.48 -15.17 38.63
N GLY A 177 -1.63 -14.17 38.39
CA GLY A 177 -1.45 -12.99 39.24
C GLY A 177 -0.35 -13.14 40.30
N ASN A 178 0.38 -14.26 40.32
CA ASN A 178 1.44 -14.50 41.28
C ASN A 178 2.74 -13.83 40.83
N LEU A 179 2.98 -12.60 41.29
CA LEU A 179 4.16 -11.81 40.93
C LEU A 179 5.33 -11.98 41.91
N ARG A 180 5.25 -12.89 42.88
CA ARG A 180 6.25 -13.16 43.92
C ARG A 180 6.34 -14.65 44.21
N GLY A 181 7.31 -15.07 45.00
CA GLY A 181 7.41 -16.45 45.48
C GLY A 181 7.84 -17.41 44.37
N ARG A 182 7.09 -18.50 44.19
CA ARG A 182 7.49 -19.64 43.34
C ARG A 182 7.88 -19.25 41.90
N PRO A 183 7.15 -18.39 41.16
CA PRO A 183 7.58 -17.96 39.83
C PRO A 183 8.94 -17.28 39.81
N ILE A 184 9.27 -16.49 40.85
CA ILE A 184 10.55 -15.80 40.97
C ILE A 184 11.68 -16.81 41.22
N THR A 185 11.43 -17.82 42.06
CA THR A 185 12.40 -18.90 42.30
C THR A 185 12.73 -19.64 41.02
N LEU A 186 11.72 -20.08 40.27
CA LEU A 186 11.89 -20.78 38.98
C LEU A 186 12.61 -19.91 37.94
N LEU A 187 12.28 -18.62 37.85
CA LEU A 187 12.97 -17.71 36.94
C LEU A 187 14.43 -17.46 37.34
N ARG A 188 14.75 -17.43 38.64
CA ARG A 188 16.13 -17.33 39.13
C ARG A 188 16.93 -18.57 38.78
N GLU A 189 16.37 -19.76 38.95
CA GLU A 189 16.98 -21.03 38.52
C GLU A 189 17.32 -21.00 37.02
N ALA A 190 16.36 -20.54 36.20
CA ALA A 190 16.56 -20.38 34.76
C ALA A 190 17.69 -19.38 34.43
N CYS A 191 17.76 -18.27 35.16
CA CYS A 191 18.85 -17.30 35.01
C CYS A 191 20.21 -17.91 35.37
N GLU A 192 20.29 -18.66 36.47
CA GLU A 192 21.55 -19.28 36.91
C GLU A 192 22.04 -20.35 35.93
N ASP A 193 21.15 -21.17 35.35
CA ASP A 193 21.52 -22.12 34.28
C ASP A 193 22.15 -21.38 33.07
N LEU A 194 21.48 -20.34 32.59
CA LEU A 194 21.96 -19.54 31.45
C LEU A 194 23.33 -18.89 31.75
N ILE A 195 23.49 -18.32 32.94
CA ILE A 195 24.75 -17.71 33.38
C ILE A 195 25.86 -18.77 33.50
N ALA A 196 25.58 -19.94 34.09
CA ALA A 196 26.53 -21.03 34.22
C ALA A 196 27.00 -21.55 32.85
N ARG A 197 26.17 -21.42 31.82
CA ARG A 197 26.48 -21.76 30.43
C ARG A 197 27.14 -20.62 29.64
N GLY A 198 27.43 -19.50 30.30
CA GLY A 198 28.19 -18.39 29.75
C GLY A 198 27.34 -17.35 29.02
N ALA A 199 26.06 -17.20 29.34
CA ALA A 199 25.28 -16.03 28.92
C ALA A 199 25.94 -14.75 29.48
N GLU A 200 26.17 -13.77 28.62
CA GLU A 200 26.79 -12.48 28.97
C GLU A 200 25.75 -11.40 29.24
N VAL A 201 24.56 -11.55 28.66
CA VAL A 201 23.37 -10.72 28.88
C VAL A 201 22.14 -11.64 28.88
N LEU A 202 21.22 -11.41 29.80
CA LEU A 202 19.92 -12.06 29.81
C LEU A 202 18.85 -11.12 29.26
N VAL A 203 17.89 -11.67 28.51
CA VAL A 203 16.71 -10.94 28.01
C VAL A 203 15.44 -11.65 28.43
N THR A 204 14.40 -10.89 28.80
CA THR A 204 13.08 -11.48 29.10
C THR A 204 12.40 -11.88 27.79
N GLY A 205 12.42 -13.17 27.45
CA GLY A 205 11.88 -13.72 26.21
C GLY A 205 10.40 -14.08 26.23
N LEU A 206 9.70 -13.73 27.31
CA LEU A 206 8.25 -13.69 27.44
C LEU A 206 7.85 -12.36 28.07
N THR A 207 6.77 -11.76 27.59
CA THR A 207 6.32 -10.46 28.07
C THR A 207 5.80 -10.53 29.50
N GLU A 208 5.33 -11.70 29.97
CA GLU A 208 4.98 -11.92 31.37
C GLU A 208 6.19 -11.83 32.33
N VAL A 209 7.39 -12.24 31.89
CA VAL A 209 8.61 -12.16 32.72
C VAL A 209 9.01 -10.70 32.95
N GLY A 210 8.70 -9.80 32.00
CA GLY A 210 8.90 -8.36 32.14
C GLY A 210 8.19 -7.73 33.34
N LEU A 211 7.07 -8.31 33.83
CA LEU A 211 6.38 -7.82 35.04
C LEU A 211 7.22 -7.97 36.31
N VAL A 212 8.13 -8.93 36.32
CA VAL A 212 8.89 -9.33 37.52
C VAL A 212 10.39 -9.18 37.35
N ALA A 213 10.85 -8.59 36.24
CA ALA A 213 12.28 -8.44 35.91
C ALA A 213 13.08 -7.77 37.04
N GLU A 214 12.53 -6.72 37.66
CA GLU A 214 13.18 -6.02 38.79
C GLU A 214 13.41 -6.93 40.01
N GLN A 215 12.56 -7.95 40.22
CA GLN A 215 12.65 -8.88 41.35
C GLN A 215 13.69 -9.99 41.15
N LEU A 216 14.17 -10.18 39.91
CA LEU A 216 15.22 -11.15 39.60
C LEU A 216 16.61 -10.61 39.97
N ALA A 217 16.77 -9.29 40.11
CA ALA A 217 18.01 -8.67 40.54
C ALA A 217 18.32 -8.93 42.04
N PRO A 218 19.60 -8.94 42.45
CA PRO A 218 20.80 -8.85 41.61
C PRO A 218 21.10 -10.19 40.90
N LEU A 219 21.70 -10.10 39.71
CA LEU A 219 22.25 -11.22 38.93
C LEU A 219 23.72 -10.92 38.58
N ARG A 220 24.49 -11.94 38.23
CA ARG A 220 25.92 -11.79 37.86
C ARG A 220 26.12 -11.12 36.49
N VAL A 221 25.09 -11.13 35.66
CA VAL A 221 25.09 -10.50 34.33
C VAL A 221 23.86 -9.60 34.18
N PRO A 222 23.89 -8.60 33.28
CA PRO A 222 22.75 -7.72 33.05
C PRO A 222 21.50 -8.48 32.61
N LEU A 223 20.35 -8.10 33.17
CA LEU A 223 19.03 -8.54 32.72
C LEU A 223 18.32 -7.39 32.01
N VAL A 224 17.97 -7.59 30.75
CA VAL A 224 17.21 -6.66 29.92
C VAL A 224 15.73 -7.00 30.02
N ASP A 225 14.97 -6.05 30.60
CA ASP A 225 13.51 -6.06 30.58
C ASP A 225 13.00 -5.66 29.18
N SER A 226 12.53 -6.66 28.44
CA SER A 226 12.10 -6.47 27.07
C SER A 226 10.89 -5.54 26.93
N ASN A 227 9.98 -5.56 27.90
CA ASN A 227 8.79 -4.70 27.87
C ASN A 227 9.19 -3.23 28.06
N LEU A 228 10.19 -2.96 28.91
CA LEU A 228 10.70 -1.61 29.13
C LEU A 228 11.44 -1.09 27.90
N VAL A 229 12.33 -1.90 27.32
CA VAL A 229 13.03 -1.55 26.07
C VAL A 229 12.04 -1.26 24.96
N TYR A 230 11.01 -2.10 24.81
CA TYR A 230 9.98 -1.92 23.80
C TYR A 230 9.21 -0.62 24.01
N ALA A 231 8.76 -0.34 25.23
CA ALA A 231 8.05 0.90 25.57
C ALA A 231 8.91 2.14 25.29
N GLN A 232 10.16 2.15 25.73
CA GLN A 232 11.09 3.27 25.49
C GLN A 232 11.32 3.51 23.99
N HIS A 233 11.45 2.43 23.22
CA HIS A 233 11.64 2.54 21.77
C HIS A 233 10.41 3.13 21.06
N VAL A 234 9.20 2.67 21.42
CA VAL A 234 7.94 3.22 20.89
C VAL A 234 7.83 4.72 21.21
N VAL A 235 8.17 5.12 22.45
CA VAL A 235 8.15 6.52 22.88
C VAL A 235 9.13 7.37 22.07
N ARG A 236 10.33 6.88 21.75
CA ARG A 236 11.30 7.60 20.91
C ARG A 236 10.78 7.80 19.48
N GLY A 237 10.06 6.82 18.94
CA GLY A 237 9.50 6.90 17.58
C GLY A 237 10.52 6.69 16.47
N GLU A 238 11.64 6.06 16.79
CA GLU A 238 12.77 5.82 15.89
C GLU A 238 12.66 4.41 15.30
N TYR A 239 11.62 4.16 14.50
CA TYR A 239 11.44 2.90 13.78
C TYR A 239 11.41 3.14 12.27
N ASP A 240 12.06 2.25 11.51
CA ASP A 240 12.05 2.28 10.05
C ASP A 240 10.62 2.06 9.55
N ARG A 241 10.02 3.11 8.97
CA ARG A 241 8.75 2.98 8.26
C ARG A 241 8.96 2.10 7.05
N ARG A 242 8.41 0.89 7.09
CA ARG A 242 8.44 0.00 5.94
C ARG A 242 7.56 0.59 4.84
N ALA A 243 8.10 0.69 3.63
CA ALA A 243 7.32 1.09 2.47
C ALA A 243 6.22 0.05 2.22
N ARG A 244 4.96 0.49 2.27
CA ARG A 244 3.83 -0.36 1.85
C ARG A 244 3.94 -0.65 0.35
N PRO A 245 3.42 -1.79 -0.14
CA PRO A 245 3.37 -2.05 -1.57
C PRO A 245 2.61 -0.94 -2.30
N PHE A 246 3.21 -0.43 -3.38
CA PHE A 246 2.61 0.60 -4.21
C PHE A 246 1.30 0.09 -4.82
N LYS A 247 0.26 0.93 -4.81
CA LYS A 247 -1.09 0.58 -5.23
C LYS A 247 -1.62 1.55 -6.28
N VAL A 248 -2.04 1.01 -7.41
CA VAL A 248 -2.71 1.78 -8.48
C VAL A 248 -4.22 1.74 -8.24
N GLY A 249 -4.85 2.89 -8.03
CA GLY A 249 -6.31 3.04 -8.05
C GLY A 249 -6.80 3.23 -9.47
N VAL A 250 -7.94 2.63 -9.84
CA VAL A 250 -8.52 2.75 -11.18
C VAL A 250 -9.96 3.22 -11.07
N VAL A 251 -10.25 4.40 -11.65
CA VAL A 251 -11.62 4.90 -11.86
C VAL A 251 -12.19 4.16 -13.06
N GLY A 252 -12.90 3.06 -12.78
CA GLY A 252 -13.48 2.19 -13.79
C GLY A 252 -14.91 2.55 -14.16
N GLY A 253 -15.46 1.79 -15.11
CA GLY A 253 -16.88 1.86 -15.49
C GLY A 253 -17.21 2.89 -16.58
N VAL A 254 -16.21 3.58 -17.14
CA VAL A 254 -16.39 4.69 -18.10
C VAL A 254 -15.78 4.47 -19.50
N GLY A 255 -15.85 3.30 -20.14
CA GLY A 255 -16.80 2.20 -19.90
C GLY A 255 -16.24 0.95 -19.19
N PRO A 256 -17.12 -0.03 -18.88
CA PRO A 256 -16.73 -1.26 -18.20
C PRO A 256 -15.69 -2.10 -18.96
N ALA A 257 -15.90 -2.30 -20.27
CA ALA A 257 -15.01 -3.09 -21.12
C ALA A 257 -13.60 -2.49 -21.21
N ALA A 258 -13.52 -1.16 -21.39
CA ALA A 258 -12.25 -0.42 -21.39
C ALA A 258 -11.49 -0.55 -20.06
N THR A 259 -12.21 -0.66 -18.93
CA THR A 259 -11.57 -0.88 -17.63
C THR A 259 -10.95 -2.28 -17.53
N VAL A 260 -11.64 -3.31 -18.02
CA VAL A 260 -11.12 -4.69 -18.06
C VAL A 260 -9.89 -4.79 -18.95
N ASP A 261 -9.95 -4.15 -20.12
CA ASP A 261 -8.81 -4.08 -21.04
C ASP A 261 -7.61 -3.31 -20.44
N PHE A 262 -7.85 -2.23 -19.69
CA PHE A 262 -6.79 -1.56 -18.93
C PHE A 262 -6.14 -2.49 -17.90
N MET A 263 -6.93 -3.28 -17.15
CA MET A 263 -6.38 -4.27 -16.20
C MET A 263 -5.55 -5.32 -16.93
N GLN A 264 -6.02 -5.82 -18.08
CA GLN A 264 -5.25 -6.76 -18.90
C GLN A 264 -3.91 -6.17 -19.35
N LYS A 265 -3.90 -4.87 -19.72
CA LYS A 265 -2.68 -4.16 -20.11
C LYS A 265 -1.72 -3.96 -18.94
N ILE A 266 -2.21 -3.71 -17.73
CA ILE A 266 -1.36 -3.68 -16.52
C ILE A 266 -0.70 -5.06 -16.32
N VAL A 267 -1.48 -6.14 -16.36
CA VAL A 267 -0.96 -7.51 -16.19
C VAL A 267 0.07 -7.84 -17.26
N ARG A 268 -0.28 -7.64 -18.54
CA ARG A 268 0.58 -7.98 -19.69
C ARG A 268 1.89 -7.20 -19.71
N ASN A 269 1.87 -5.93 -19.31
CA ASN A 269 3.06 -5.08 -19.35
C ASN A 269 3.90 -5.15 -18.06
N THR A 270 3.42 -5.82 -17.00
CA THR A 270 4.19 -5.98 -15.77
C THR A 270 5.19 -7.13 -15.92
N PRO A 271 6.51 -6.90 -15.80
CA PRO A 271 7.48 -7.99 -15.76
C PRO A 271 7.31 -8.75 -14.44
N ALA A 272 6.80 -9.97 -14.51
CA ALA A 272 6.51 -10.82 -13.35
C ALA A 272 6.84 -12.28 -13.67
N GLU A 273 7.42 -13.00 -12.71
CA GLU A 273 7.67 -14.45 -12.80
C GLU A 273 6.64 -15.26 -12.02
N ARG A 274 5.97 -14.61 -11.06
CA ARG A 274 4.90 -15.16 -10.22
C ARG A 274 3.92 -14.08 -9.82
N ASP A 275 2.77 -14.49 -9.29
CA ASP A 275 1.68 -13.61 -8.88
C ASP A 275 2.12 -12.45 -7.96
N GLN A 276 3.02 -12.71 -7.01
CA GLN A 276 3.47 -11.71 -6.02
C GLN A 276 4.35 -10.61 -6.61
N ASP A 277 4.84 -10.77 -7.85
CA ASP A 277 5.63 -9.74 -8.54
C ASP A 277 4.72 -8.74 -9.29
N HIS A 278 3.42 -9.03 -9.40
CA HIS A 278 2.46 -8.11 -10.01
C HIS A 278 2.13 -6.91 -9.09
N ILE A 279 1.69 -5.82 -9.72
CA ILE A 279 1.35 -4.58 -9.04
C ILE A 279 -0.02 -4.71 -8.36
N LYS A 280 -0.14 -4.17 -7.14
CA LYS A 280 -1.42 -4.09 -6.44
C LYS A 280 -2.34 -3.08 -7.13
N VAL A 281 -3.53 -3.53 -7.53
CA VAL A 281 -4.54 -2.69 -8.19
C VAL A 281 -5.83 -2.67 -7.37
N LEU A 282 -6.42 -1.48 -7.19
CA LEU A 282 -7.76 -1.29 -6.63
C LEU A 282 -8.64 -0.66 -7.70
N VAL A 283 -9.72 -1.34 -8.10
CA VAL A 283 -10.62 -0.85 -9.14
C VAL A 283 -11.98 -0.52 -8.53
N GLU A 284 -12.42 0.71 -8.72
CA GLU A 284 -13.82 1.10 -8.48
C GLU A 284 -14.52 1.14 -9.83
N GLN A 285 -15.17 0.02 -10.18
CA GLN A 285 -15.93 -0.12 -11.42
C GLN A 285 -17.29 0.56 -11.23
N ASN A 286 -17.43 1.81 -11.68
CA ASN A 286 -18.65 2.61 -11.47
C ASN A 286 -19.30 3.04 -12.81
N PRO A 287 -20.13 2.18 -13.42
CA PRO A 287 -20.86 2.53 -14.65
C PRO A 287 -21.98 3.56 -14.45
N GLN A 288 -22.33 3.90 -13.21
CA GLN A 288 -23.33 4.91 -12.87
C GLN A 288 -22.77 6.35 -12.98
N ILE A 289 -21.49 6.52 -13.33
CA ILE A 289 -20.96 7.85 -13.68
C ILE A 289 -21.69 8.34 -14.95
N PRO A 290 -22.36 9.51 -14.91
CA PRO A 290 -23.07 10.08 -16.06
C PRO A 290 -22.24 10.14 -17.34
N ASP A 291 -22.89 10.12 -18.51
CA ASP A 291 -22.17 10.13 -19.78
C ASP A 291 -21.42 11.47 -19.98
N ARG A 292 -20.11 11.34 -20.23
CA ARG A 292 -19.23 12.51 -20.36
C ARG A 292 -19.51 13.28 -21.66
N THR A 293 -19.88 12.59 -22.72
CA THR A 293 -20.17 13.22 -24.02
C THR A 293 -21.50 13.96 -23.95
N GLU A 294 -22.55 13.36 -23.41
CA GLU A 294 -23.86 14.00 -23.25
C GLU A 294 -23.78 15.29 -22.42
N ASN A 295 -22.93 15.34 -21.39
CA ASN A 295 -22.70 16.57 -20.62
C ASN A 295 -21.85 17.62 -21.36
N LEU A 296 -20.81 17.21 -22.09
CA LEU A 296 -19.87 18.15 -22.72
C LEU A 296 -20.45 18.85 -23.96
N ILE A 297 -21.37 18.20 -24.68
CA ILE A 297 -21.93 18.70 -25.94
C ILE A 297 -23.47 18.70 -25.99
N GLY A 298 -24.12 18.48 -24.86
CA GLY A 298 -25.58 18.49 -24.71
C GLY A 298 -25.99 18.91 -23.29
N ASP A 299 -27.19 18.51 -22.88
CA ASP A 299 -27.76 18.85 -21.57
C ASP A 299 -27.67 17.69 -20.56
N GLY A 300 -26.72 16.76 -20.75
CA GLY A 300 -26.53 15.61 -19.89
C GLY A 300 -26.07 15.96 -18.47
N GLU A 301 -26.33 15.08 -17.51
CA GLU A 301 -25.94 15.24 -16.11
C GLU A 301 -24.42 15.37 -15.94
N ASP A 302 -23.98 16.26 -15.04
CA ASP A 302 -22.55 16.52 -14.79
C ASP A 302 -21.88 15.32 -14.07
N PRO A 303 -20.86 14.66 -14.68
CA PRO A 303 -20.20 13.52 -14.08
C PRO A 303 -19.17 13.88 -12.98
N THR A 304 -18.90 15.17 -12.73
CA THR A 304 -17.82 15.64 -11.85
C THR A 304 -17.91 15.05 -10.44
N VAL A 305 -19.09 15.08 -9.82
CA VAL A 305 -19.29 14.57 -8.45
C VAL A 305 -19.12 13.05 -8.41
N ALA A 306 -19.64 12.32 -9.39
CA ALA A 306 -19.53 10.87 -9.46
C ALA A 306 -18.06 10.43 -9.69
N LEU A 307 -17.30 11.15 -10.52
CA LEU A 307 -15.86 10.95 -10.71
C LEU A 307 -15.08 11.24 -9.42
N TYR A 308 -15.37 12.37 -8.76
CA TYR A 308 -14.71 12.74 -7.51
C TYR A 308 -14.98 11.73 -6.39
N ALA A 309 -16.24 11.32 -6.20
CA ALA A 309 -16.62 10.31 -5.21
C ALA A 309 -15.91 8.97 -5.46
N THR A 310 -15.78 8.57 -6.73
CA THR A 310 -15.03 7.39 -7.14
C THR A 310 -13.54 7.52 -6.79
N CYS A 311 -12.92 8.67 -7.05
CA CYS A 311 -11.54 8.95 -6.65
C CYS A 311 -11.35 8.91 -5.13
N LYS A 312 -12.31 9.44 -4.35
CA LYS A 312 -12.27 9.41 -2.87
C LYS A 312 -12.34 8.00 -2.31
N LYS A 313 -13.10 7.09 -2.93
CA LYS A 313 -13.09 5.66 -2.55
C LYS A 313 -11.71 5.02 -2.77
N LEU A 314 -11.07 5.33 -3.90
CA LEU A 314 -9.72 4.84 -4.21
C LEU A 314 -8.67 5.40 -3.25
N GLU A 315 -8.74 6.70 -2.93
CA GLU A 315 -7.90 7.34 -1.91
C GLU A 315 -8.12 6.71 -0.53
N ALA A 316 -9.37 6.51 -0.12
CA ALA A 316 -9.72 5.82 1.11
C ALA A 316 -9.27 4.35 1.10
N GLY A 317 -9.01 3.78 -0.07
CA GLY A 317 -8.42 2.46 -0.32
C GLY A 317 -6.90 2.48 -0.44
N ASP A 318 -6.20 3.56 -0.05
CA ASP A 318 -4.74 3.75 -0.12
C ASP A 318 -4.13 3.63 -1.51
N ALA A 319 -4.85 4.03 -2.56
CA ALA A 319 -4.20 4.21 -3.85
C ALA A 319 -3.04 5.22 -3.70
N ASP A 320 -1.87 4.89 -4.25
CA ASP A 320 -0.72 5.81 -4.33
C ASP A 320 -0.86 6.75 -5.53
N ILE A 321 -1.53 6.27 -6.59
CA ILE A 321 -1.89 7.01 -7.79
C ILE A 321 -3.26 6.58 -8.28
N ILE A 322 -3.93 7.42 -9.06
CA ILE A 322 -5.19 7.11 -9.71
C ILE A 322 -5.03 7.12 -11.24
N ALA A 323 -5.50 6.06 -11.91
CA ALA A 323 -5.62 5.97 -13.36
C ALA A 323 -7.10 6.07 -13.77
N ILE A 324 -7.38 6.75 -14.88
CA ILE A 324 -8.73 6.86 -15.45
C ILE A 324 -8.65 6.38 -16.90
N PRO A 325 -8.99 5.11 -17.23
CA PRO A 325 -8.97 4.61 -18.61
C PRO A 325 -10.17 5.12 -19.43
N CYS A 326 -10.31 6.46 -19.53
CA CYS A 326 -11.32 7.15 -20.32
C CYS A 326 -10.80 8.54 -20.74
N ASN A 327 -10.67 8.77 -22.05
CA ASN A 327 -10.17 10.04 -22.57
C ASN A 327 -11.13 11.19 -22.25
N THR A 328 -12.43 10.99 -22.49
CA THR A 328 -13.46 12.02 -22.26
C THR A 328 -13.54 12.46 -20.79
N ALA A 329 -13.30 11.55 -19.84
CA ALA A 329 -13.32 11.87 -18.41
C ALA A 329 -12.21 12.84 -17.99
N HIS A 330 -11.12 12.94 -18.77
CA HIS A 330 -10.02 13.87 -18.47
C HIS A 330 -10.40 15.34 -18.63
N ALA A 331 -11.51 15.66 -19.31
CA ALA A 331 -12.06 17.02 -19.34
C ALA A 331 -12.49 17.55 -17.95
N PHE A 332 -12.66 16.65 -16.98
CA PHE A 332 -13.11 16.97 -15.63
C PHE A 332 -11.99 16.87 -14.58
N VAL A 333 -10.81 16.37 -14.94
CA VAL A 333 -9.72 16.08 -14.00
C VAL A 333 -9.22 17.35 -13.30
N GLU A 334 -9.08 18.46 -14.03
CA GLU A 334 -8.65 19.74 -13.45
C GLU A 334 -9.60 20.24 -12.35
N ARG A 335 -10.89 19.88 -12.42
CA ARG A 335 -11.92 20.27 -11.44
C ARG A 335 -11.81 19.48 -10.13
N ILE A 336 -11.27 18.26 -10.18
CA ILE A 336 -11.26 17.34 -9.03
C ILE A 336 -9.88 17.14 -8.40
N GLN A 337 -8.79 17.21 -9.18
CA GLN A 337 -7.42 16.97 -8.69
C GLN A 337 -7.03 17.85 -7.49
N PRO A 338 -7.38 19.16 -7.43
CA PRO A 338 -7.03 20.02 -6.29
C PRO A 338 -7.63 19.57 -4.95
N TYR A 339 -8.68 18.73 -4.98
CA TYR A 339 -9.39 18.23 -3.80
C TYR A 339 -9.00 16.79 -3.42
N LEU A 340 -8.02 16.21 -4.11
CA LEU A 340 -7.48 14.87 -3.83
C LEU A 340 -6.08 14.97 -3.24
N ASN A 341 -5.77 14.12 -2.26
CA ASN A 341 -4.42 13.93 -1.75
C ASN A 341 -3.63 12.94 -2.62
N VAL A 342 -4.35 12.12 -3.38
CA VAL A 342 -3.78 11.16 -4.32
C VAL A 342 -3.76 11.77 -5.74
N PRO A 343 -2.61 11.75 -6.43
CA PRO A 343 -2.49 12.26 -7.79
C PRO A 343 -3.12 11.33 -8.84
N ILE A 344 -3.78 11.94 -9.83
CA ILE A 344 -4.30 11.28 -11.03
C ILE A 344 -3.24 11.33 -12.11
N VAL A 345 -2.90 10.18 -12.70
CA VAL A 345 -2.06 10.10 -13.90
C VAL A 345 -2.89 10.54 -15.09
N ASN A 346 -2.61 11.75 -15.61
CA ASN A 346 -3.32 12.30 -16.75
C ASN A 346 -2.94 11.53 -18.04
N MET A 347 -3.85 10.68 -18.51
CA MET A 347 -3.66 9.83 -19.70
C MET A 347 -3.30 10.64 -20.95
N LEU A 348 -3.86 11.83 -21.12
CA LEU A 348 -3.63 12.66 -22.30
C LEU A 348 -2.20 13.20 -22.33
N THR A 349 -1.73 13.67 -21.17
CA THR A 349 -0.38 14.21 -21.02
C THR A 349 0.66 13.11 -21.28
N VAL A 350 0.51 11.96 -20.62
CA VAL A 350 1.46 10.85 -20.77
C VAL A 350 1.43 10.24 -22.18
N THR A 351 0.29 10.32 -22.87
CA THR A 351 0.16 9.92 -24.28
C THR A 351 0.88 10.90 -25.20
N ALA A 352 0.71 12.21 -24.99
CA ALA A 352 1.39 13.24 -25.78
C ALA A 352 2.92 13.16 -25.61
N GLU A 353 3.40 13.00 -24.38
CA GLU A 353 4.82 12.76 -24.08
C GLU A 353 5.33 11.50 -24.78
N HIS A 354 4.58 10.40 -24.71
CA HIS A 354 4.94 9.16 -25.39
C HIS A 354 5.06 9.36 -26.90
N LEU A 355 4.11 10.06 -27.53
CA LEU A 355 4.16 10.34 -28.96
C LEU A 355 5.39 11.16 -29.33
N ARG A 356 5.71 12.21 -28.56
CA ARG A 356 6.88 13.04 -28.83
C ARG A 356 8.19 12.25 -28.67
N ALA A 357 8.29 11.40 -27.66
CA ALA A 357 9.46 10.56 -27.42
C ALA A 357 9.63 9.48 -28.51
N THR A 358 8.55 8.81 -28.90
CA THR A 358 8.56 7.70 -29.87
C THR A 358 8.69 8.20 -31.32
N PHE A 359 8.11 9.35 -31.64
CA PHE A 359 8.10 9.91 -32.99
C PHE A 359 8.61 11.37 -33.00
N PRO A 360 9.93 11.62 -32.84
CA PRO A 360 10.46 12.98 -32.73
C PRO A 360 10.18 13.88 -33.94
N ALA A 361 10.12 13.29 -35.13
CA ALA A 361 9.83 13.99 -36.39
C ALA A 361 8.33 14.23 -36.65
N LEU A 362 7.44 13.67 -35.83
CA LEU A 362 6.00 13.81 -36.00
C LEU A 362 5.58 15.27 -35.84
N ARG A 363 4.63 15.68 -36.68
CA ARG A 363 4.02 17.02 -36.68
C ARG A 363 2.52 16.92 -36.47
N GLU A 364 1.87 16.02 -37.19
CA GLU A 364 0.42 15.82 -37.15
C GLU A 364 0.07 14.42 -36.63
N VAL A 365 -1.03 14.33 -35.88
CA VAL A 365 -1.55 13.08 -35.32
C VAL A 365 -3.03 12.95 -35.64
N GLY A 366 -3.40 11.86 -36.32
CA GLY A 366 -4.81 11.51 -36.52
C GLY A 366 -5.46 11.15 -35.18
N LEU A 367 -6.65 11.65 -34.88
CA LEU A 367 -7.34 11.35 -33.62
C LEU A 367 -8.72 10.73 -33.88
N LEU A 368 -8.93 9.51 -33.38
CA LEU A 368 -10.24 8.87 -33.31
C LEU A 368 -10.76 8.92 -31.88
N ALA A 369 -11.73 9.79 -31.60
CA ALA A 369 -12.24 9.99 -30.26
C ALA A 369 -13.74 10.29 -30.27
N THR A 370 -14.37 10.26 -29.09
CA THR A 370 -15.78 10.68 -28.97
C THR A 370 -15.92 12.16 -29.33
N SER A 371 -17.09 12.57 -29.82
CA SER A 371 -17.36 13.98 -30.11
C SER A 371 -17.20 14.87 -28.87
N GLY A 372 -17.49 14.36 -27.67
CA GLY A 372 -17.22 15.06 -26.41
C GLY A 372 -15.73 15.28 -26.16
N THR A 373 -14.88 14.30 -26.48
CA THR A 373 -13.42 14.45 -26.38
C THR A 373 -12.94 15.54 -27.34
N LEU A 374 -13.40 15.52 -28.59
CA LEU A 374 -13.04 16.54 -29.58
C LEU A 374 -13.51 17.93 -29.15
N ALA A 375 -14.77 18.08 -28.75
CA ALA A 375 -15.35 19.35 -28.34
C ALA A 375 -14.70 19.96 -27.08
N SER A 376 -14.26 19.11 -26.14
CA SER A 376 -13.55 19.57 -24.94
C SER A 376 -12.14 20.15 -25.22
N GLY A 377 -11.56 19.84 -26.38
CA GLY A 377 -10.21 20.26 -26.79
C GLY A 377 -9.09 19.67 -25.92
N VAL A 378 -9.35 18.61 -25.15
CA VAL A 378 -8.37 18.09 -24.18
C VAL A 378 -7.15 17.47 -24.84
N TYR A 379 -7.32 16.73 -25.95
CA TYR A 379 -6.19 16.23 -26.74
C TYR A 379 -5.51 17.35 -27.53
N GLU A 380 -6.27 18.29 -28.08
CA GLU A 380 -5.71 19.44 -28.80
C GLU A 380 -4.70 20.19 -27.92
N ARG A 381 -5.09 20.49 -26.67
CA ARG A 381 -4.19 21.12 -25.69
C ARG A 381 -2.99 20.25 -25.34
N ALA A 382 -3.21 18.96 -25.05
CA ALA A 382 -2.12 18.05 -24.65
C ALA A 382 -1.09 17.83 -25.77
N LEU A 383 -1.55 17.69 -27.02
CA LEU A 383 -0.69 17.52 -28.20
C LEU A 383 0.04 18.82 -28.53
N ALA A 384 -0.64 19.97 -28.49
CA ALA A 384 -0.03 21.27 -28.74
C ALA A 384 1.09 21.60 -27.74
N ALA A 385 0.93 21.21 -26.47
CA ALA A 385 1.95 21.38 -25.43
C ALA A 385 3.28 20.68 -25.74
N VAL A 386 3.26 19.64 -26.58
CA VAL A 386 4.46 18.94 -27.07
C VAL A 386 4.75 19.22 -28.54
N GLY A 387 4.13 20.25 -29.13
CA GLY A 387 4.33 20.68 -30.52
C GLY A 387 3.75 19.74 -31.59
N LEU A 388 2.68 19.01 -31.25
CA LEU A 388 1.93 18.15 -32.18
C LEU A 388 0.58 18.80 -32.53
N GLU A 389 0.18 18.68 -33.79
CA GLU A 389 -1.11 19.14 -34.31
C GLU A 389 -2.10 17.97 -34.41
N GLN A 390 -3.34 18.22 -34.02
CA GLN A 390 -4.42 17.24 -34.05
C GLN A 390 -5.15 17.25 -35.40
N VAL A 391 -5.28 16.08 -36.03
CA VAL A 391 -6.08 15.88 -37.26
C VAL A 391 -7.29 15.00 -36.96
N THR A 392 -8.50 15.54 -37.11
CA THR A 392 -9.75 14.81 -36.81
C THR A 392 -10.47 14.37 -38.08
N PRO A 393 -11.30 13.31 -38.02
CA PRO A 393 -12.21 12.94 -39.11
C PRO A 393 -13.16 14.08 -39.48
N GLU A 394 -13.60 14.10 -40.74
CA GLU A 394 -14.68 14.98 -41.18
C GLU A 394 -16.02 14.59 -40.51
N PRO A 395 -17.02 15.49 -40.44
CA PRO A 395 -18.25 15.26 -39.67
C PRO A 395 -18.97 13.94 -39.97
N ALA A 396 -19.06 13.53 -41.24
CA ALA A 396 -19.69 12.26 -41.62
C ALA A 396 -18.91 11.05 -41.09
N LEU A 397 -17.58 11.10 -41.15
CA LEU A 397 -16.71 10.06 -40.60
C LEU A 397 -16.69 10.06 -39.07
N GLN A 398 -16.82 11.24 -38.44
CA GLN A 398 -16.94 11.35 -36.99
C GLN A 398 -18.25 10.70 -36.50
N ALA A 399 -19.35 10.80 -37.26
CA ALA A 399 -20.59 10.09 -36.95
C ALA A 399 -20.40 8.56 -36.99
N ARG A 400 -19.59 8.06 -37.93
CA ARG A 400 -19.20 6.62 -38.00
C ARG A 400 -18.42 6.19 -36.77
N VAL A 401 -17.47 7.01 -36.30
CA VAL A 401 -16.74 6.77 -35.05
C VAL A 401 -17.70 6.69 -33.86
N MET A 402 -18.63 7.65 -33.74
CA MET A 402 -19.63 7.64 -32.67
C MET A 402 -20.55 6.42 -32.74
N ASN A 403 -20.99 6.00 -33.93
CA ASN A 403 -21.81 4.81 -34.10
C ASN A 403 -21.06 3.51 -33.76
N ALA A 404 -19.79 3.41 -34.13
CA ALA A 404 -18.96 2.26 -33.74
C ALA A 404 -18.74 2.19 -32.21
N ILE A 405 -18.71 3.33 -31.52
CA ILE A 405 -18.56 3.38 -30.06
C ILE A 405 -19.88 3.12 -29.32
N TYR A 406 -20.92 3.89 -29.64
CA TYR A 406 -22.18 3.99 -28.89
C TYR A 406 -23.39 3.35 -29.59
N GLY A 407 -23.29 3.06 -30.88
CA GLY A 407 -24.43 2.58 -31.67
C GLY A 407 -24.97 1.23 -31.16
N PRO A 408 -26.15 0.80 -31.64
CA PRO A 408 -26.77 -0.45 -31.23
C PRO A 408 -25.89 -1.69 -31.44
N ARG A 409 -24.98 -1.63 -32.42
CA ARG A 409 -23.95 -2.65 -32.72
C ARG A 409 -22.53 -2.13 -32.44
N GLY A 410 -22.40 -1.17 -31.53
CA GLY A 410 -21.15 -0.57 -31.13
C GLY A 410 -20.47 -1.34 -30.00
N VAL A 411 -19.20 -0.98 -29.74
CA VAL A 411 -18.36 -1.66 -28.75
C VAL A 411 -18.86 -1.50 -27.31
N LYS A 412 -19.49 -0.37 -26.96
CA LYS A 412 -20.12 -0.21 -25.64
C LYS A 412 -21.34 -1.12 -25.45
N ALA A 413 -21.97 -1.57 -26.53
CA ALA A 413 -23.05 -2.55 -26.50
C ALA A 413 -22.54 -4.01 -26.53
N GLY A 414 -21.21 -4.22 -26.47
CA GLY A 414 -20.58 -5.54 -26.40
C GLY A 414 -20.14 -6.11 -27.75
N TYR A 415 -20.24 -5.36 -28.85
CA TYR A 415 -19.82 -5.82 -30.17
C TYR A 415 -18.34 -5.50 -30.44
N THR A 416 -17.53 -6.52 -30.70
CA THR A 416 -16.09 -6.36 -31.01
C THR A 416 -15.73 -6.83 -32.42
N SER A 417 -16.72 -7.04 -33.28
CA SER A 417 -16.58 -7.54 -34.65
C SER A 417 -17.72 -7.02 -35.53
N GLY A 418 -17.56 -7.14 -36.85
CA GLY A 418 -18.55 -6.69 -37.84
C GLY A 418 -18.51 -5.17 -38.04
N ASP A 419 -19.68 -4.56 -38.25
CA ASP A 419 -19.84 -3.15 -38.62
C ASP A 419 -18.96 -2.19 -37.80
N CYS A 420 -18.94 -2.30 -36.47
CA CYS A 420 -18.16 -1.39 -35.63
C CYS A 420 -16.65 -1.39 -35.98
N VAL A 421 -16.09 -2.55 -36.38
CA VAL A 421 -14.70 -2.67 -36.82
C VAL A 421 -14.53 -2.06 -38.21
N GLU A 422 -15.41 -2.40 -39.15
CA GLU A 422 -15.39 -1.91 -40.53
C GLU A 422 -15.50 -0.37 -40.60
N GLU A 423 -16.37 0.20 -39.76
CA GLU A 423 -16.56 1.63 -39.62
C GLU A 423 -15.26 2.32 -39.16
N ILE A 424 -14.60 1.82 -38.10
CA ILE A 424 -13.36 2.42 -37.62
C ILE A 424 -12.21 2.21 -38.60
N VAL A 425 -12.13 1.05 -39.26
CA VAL A 425 -11.15 0.80 -40.33
C VAL A 425 -11.24 1.86 -41.42
N ALA A 426 -12.44 2.13 -41.91
CA ALA A 426 -12.64 3.11 -42.98
C ALA A 426 -12.26 4.53 -42.53
N VAL A 427 -12.53 4.90 -41.26
CA VAL A 427 -12.13 6.20 -40.73
C VAL A 427 -10.62 6.30 -40.55
N CYS A 428 -9.95 5.24 -40.06
CA CYS A 428 -8.49 5.16 -40.02
C CYS A 428 -7.88 5.39 -41.41
N GLU A 429 -8.40 4.71 -42.43
CA GLU A 429 -7.91 4.82 -43.81
C GLU A 429 -8.12 6.22 -44.41
N ALA A 430 -9.20 6.91 -44.03
CA ALA A 430 -9.42 8.30 -44.41
C ALA A 430 -8.40 9.26 -43.76
N LEU A 431 -8.03 9.04 -42.49
CA LEU A 431 -6.95 9.80 -41.84
C LEU A 431 -5.59 9.51 -42.50
N MET A 432 -5.32 8.24 -42.84
CA MET A 432 -4.13 7.84 -43.60
C MET A 432 -4.09 8.50 -44.99
N ALA A 433 -5.25 8.61 -45.66
CA ALA A 433 -5.37 9.31 -46.93
C ALA A 433 -5.00 10.79 -46.85
N ARG A 434 -5.23 11.41 -45.69
CA ARG A 434 -4.84 12.80 -45.39
C ARG A 434 -3.38 12.94 -44.96
N GLY A 435 -2.61 11.86 -44.95
CA GLY A 435 -1.18 11.88 -44.65
C GLY A 435 -0.81 11.53 -43.21
N CYS A 436 -1.78 11.24 -42.33
CA CYS A 436 -1.50 10.87 -40.94
C CYS A 436 -0.63 9.61 -40.87
N LYS A 437 0.56 9.74 -40.28
CA LYS A 437 1.50 8.61 -40.06
C LYS A 437 1.31 7.94 -38.71
N VAL A 438 0.63 8.61 -37.79
CA VAL A 438 0.23 8.09 -36.49
C VAL A 438 -1.25 8.41 -36.28
N VAL A 439 -2.01 7.43 -35.81
CA VAL A 439 -3.43 7.59 -35.46
C VAL A 439 -3.62 7.15 -34.01
N LEU A 440 -4.09 8.07 -33.17
CA LEU A 440 -4.47 7.82 -31.79
C LEU A 440 -5.86 7.20 -31.71
N LEU A 441 -5.95 6.07 -31.01
CA LEU A 441 -7.21 5.45 -30.58
C LEU A 441 -7.74 6.18 -29.33
N GLY A 442 -8.08 7.46 -29.50
CA GLY A 442 -8.51 8.42 -28.47
C GLY A 442 -9.86 8.16 -27.80
N CYS A 443 -10.41 6.95 -27.92
CA CYS A 443 -11.50 6.42 -27.09
C CYS A 443 -11.07 5.02 -26.64
N THR A 444 -11.15 4.75 -25.34
CA THR A 444 -10.56 3.54 -24.74
C THR A 444 -11.28 2.25 -25.11
N GLU A 445 -12.45 2.35 -25.75
CA GLU A 445 -13.10 1.21 -26.39
C GLU A 445 -12.57 0.89 -27.81
N LEU A 446 -11.89 1.82 -28.50
CA LEU A 446 -11.37 1.57 -29.85
C LEU A 446 -10.25 0.51 -29.92
N PRO A 447 -9.32 0.41 -28.96
CA PRO A 447 -8.35 -0.68 -28.90
C PRO A 447 -8.97 -2.10 -28.85
N LEU A 448 -10.23 -2.23 -28.43
CA LEU A 448 -10.97 -3.49 -28.44
C LEU A 448 -11.40 -3.89 -29.86
N LEU A 449 -11.53 -2.92 -30.77
CA LEU A 449 -11.90 -3.12 -32.17
C LEU A 449 -10.68 -3.26 -33.07
N LEU A 450 -9.64 -2.47 -32.79
CA LEU A 450 -8.45 -2.37 -33.61
C LEU A 450 -7.19 -2.35 -32.73
N PRO A 451 -6.27 -3.32 -32.88
CA PRO A 451 -5.06 -3.35 -32.08
C PRO A 451 -4.12 -2.19 -32.47
N GLN A 452 -3.32 -1.72 -31.49
CA GLN A 452 -2.19 -0.83 -31.76
C GLN A 452 -1.11 -1.50 -32.61
N GLY A 453 -0.26 -0.69 -33.27
CA GLY A 453 0.85 -1.16 -34.12
C GLY A 453 0.80 -0.62 -35.54
N GLU A 454 1.69 -1.11 -36.41
CA GLU A 454 1.68 -0.72 -37.83
C GLU A 454 0.42 -1.26 -38.51
N ARG A 455 -0.31 -0.36 -39.17
CA ARG A 455 -1.41 -0.68 -40.06
C ARG A 455 -1.04 -0.29 -41.48
N ARG A 456 -1.35 -1.19 -42.41
CA ARG A 456 -1.27 -0.95 -43.85
C ARG A 456 -2.64 -1.10 -44.47
N ASP A 457 -3.01 -0.18 -45.34
CA ASP A 457 -4.25 -0.29 -46.11
C ASP A 457 -4.03 -0.91 -47.50
N GLU A 458 -5.13 -1.16 -48.22
CA GLU A 458 -5.11 -1.77 -49.55
C GLU A 458 -4.32 -0.96 -50.59
N ARG A 459 -4.16 0.34 -50.36
CA ARG A 459 -3.39 1.25 -51.23
C ARG A 459 -1.92 1.34 -50.84
N GLY A 460 -1.48 0.53 -49.87
CA GLY A 460 -0.11 0.46 -49.40
C GLY A 460 0.31 1.62 -48.48
N ARG A 461 -0.62 2.48 -48.04
CA ARG A 461 -0.31 3.54 -47.08
C ARG A 461 -0.13 2.91 -45.71
N THR A 462 0.81 3.44 -44.92
CA THR A 462 1.09 2.96 -43.56
C THR A 462 0.88 4.04 -42.51
N ALA A 463 0.36 3.63 -41.36
CA ALA A 463 0.30 4.44 -40.15
C ALA A 463 0.48 3.57 -38.90
N CYS A 464 1.05 4.13 -37.85
CA CYS A 464 1.11 3.49 -36.54
C CYS A 464 -0.14 3.86 -35.73
N LEU A 465 -0.92 2.85 -35.32
CA LEU A 465 -2.01 3.04 -34.37
C LEU A 465 -1.44 3.04 -32.96
N VAL A 466 -1.76 4.07 -32.18
CA VAL A 466 -1.29 4.23 -30.79
C VAL A 466 -2.47 4.16 -29.84
N ASP A 467 -2.32 3.36 -28.80
CA ASP A 467 -3.33 3.09 -27.79
C ASP A 467 -3.01 3.83 -26.47
N PRO A 468 -3.76 4.89 -26.14
CA PRO A 468 -3.58 5.64 -24.90
C PRO A 468 -3.73 4.80 -23.63
N THR A 469 -4.56 3.75 -23.67
CA THR A 469 -4.76 2.85 -22.53
C THR A 469 -3.50 2.04 -22.22
N ASP A 470 -2.77 1.58 -23.25
CA ASP A 470 -1.49 0.88 -23.08
C ASP A 470 -0.41 1.82 -22.56
N VAL A 471 -0.35 3.06 -23.07
CA VAL A 471 0.57 4.09 -22.58
C VAL A 471 0.31 4.42 -21.11
N LEU A 472 -0.96 4.60 -20.72
CA LEU A 472 -1.35 4.83 -19.32
C LEU A 472 -0.94 3.65 -18.44
N ALA A 473 -1.17 2.41 -18.89
CA ALA A 473 -0.83 1.21 -18.13
C ALA A 473 0.69 1.12 -17.88
N ARG A 474 1.50 1.28 -18.93
CA ARG A 474 2.97 1.32 -18.82
C ARG A 474 3.45 2.42 -17.89
N ARG A 475 2.82 3.60 -17.94
CA ARG A 475 3.17 4.70 -17.04
C ARG A 475 2.86 4.37 -15.58
N CYS A 476 1.71 3.75 -15.30
CA CYS A 476 1.37 3.31 -13.94
C CYS A 476 2.36 2.25 -13.43
N ILE A 477 2.81 1.34 -14.30
CA ILE A 477 3.84 0.33 -13.97
C ILE A 477 5.17 0.99 -13.62
N ALA A 478 5.61 1.97 -14.43
CA ALA A 478 6.86 2.69 -14.19
C ALA A 478 6.84 3.42 -12.84
N TYR A 479 5.70 4.05 -12.47
CA TYR A 479 5.53 4.64 -11.14
C TYR A 479 5.59 3.59 -10.03
N ALA A 480 4.88 2.46 -10.18
CA ALA A 480 4.84 1.42 -9.16
C ALA A 480 6.20 0.76 -8.90
N ARG A 481 7.08 0.74 -9.92
CA ARG A 481 8.43 0.20 -9.85
C ARG A 481 9.49 1.21 -9.43
N GLY A 482 9.11 2.47 -9.20
CA GLY A 482 10.04 3.54 -8.84
C GLY A 482 11.00 3.94 -9.96
N GLU A 483 10.65 3.66 -11.22
CA GLU A 483 11.45 3.99 -12.41
C GLU A 483 11.36 5.49 -12.77
N LEU A 484 10.37 6.18 -12.20
CA LEU A 484 10.15 7.63 -12.32
C LEU A 484 10.24 8.27 -10.92
N GLN A 485 11.06 9.32 -10.77
CA GLN A 485 11.30 9.96 -9.47
C GLN A 485 10.10 10.79 -8.98
N GLY A 486 9.92 10.84 -7.65
CA GLY A 486 8.71 11.40 -7.00
C GLY A 486 8.57 12.93 -6.97
N GLU A 487 9.59 13.71 -7.31
CA GLU A 487 9.50 15.20 -7.32
C GLU A 487 8.85 15.74 -8.60
N ASP A 488 9.21 15.20 -9.79
CA ASP A 488 8.54 15.51 -11.06
C ASP A 488 7.02 15.25 -10.99
N PHE A 489 6.62 14.23 -10.23
CA PHE A 489 5.24 13.76 -10.15
C PHE A 489 4.30 14.68 -9.34
N ARG A 490 4.74 15.16 -8.17
CA ARG A 490 3.94 16.07 -7.33
C ARG A 490 3.88 17.47 -7.94
N GLU A 491 4.91 17.87 -8.70
CA GLU A 491 4.90 19.11 -9.47
C GLU A 491 4.02 19.02 -10.71
N GLN A 492 4.06 17.93 -11.48
CA GLN A 492 3.17 17.70 -12.63
C GLN A 492 1.69 17.59 -12.23
N ALA A 493 1.36 16.99 -11.08
CA ALA A 493 -0.03 16.99 -10.58
C ALA A 493 -0.53 18.38 -10.14
N ARG A 494 0.39 19.29 -9.76
CA ARG A 494 0.08 20.69 -9.40
C ARG A 494 0.08 21.64 -10.60
N HIS A 495 0.93 21.42 -11.60
CA HIS A 495 1.09 22.27 -12.78
C HIS A 495 0.28 21.80 -13.98
N GLY A 496 0.06 20.50 -14.15
CA GLY A 496 -0.76 19.91 -15.22
C GLY A 496 -2.26 20.23 -15.10
N ALA A 497 -2.69 20.82 -13.99
CA ALA A 497 -4.03 21.40 -13.82
C ALA A 497 -4.13 22.89 -14.18
N ARG A 498 -3.02 23.53 -14.56
CA ARG A 498 -2.98 24.88 -15.14
C ARG A 498 -2.46 24.80 -16.56
N LEU A 499 -3.24 24.17 -17.46
CA LEU A 499 -3.03 24.40 -18.89
C LEU A 499 -3.46 25.85 -19.20
N PRO A 500 -2.66 26.63 -19.95
CA PRO A 500 -2.88 28.06 -20.12
C PRO A 500 -4.27 28.33 -20.72
N ALA A 501 -5.03 29.21 -20.06
CA ALA A 501 -6.31 29.68 -20.55
C ALA A 501 -6.13 30.44 -21.88
N ARG A 502 -7.05 30.25 -22.82
CA ARG A 502 -7.09 31.02 -24.09
C ARG A 502 -7.09 32.52 -23.80
N GLY A 503 -6.14 33.23 -24.42
CA GLY A 503 -6.26 34.62 -24.84
C GLY A 503 -6.54 35.66 -23.75
N GLN A 504 -5.48 36.29 -23.27
CA GLN A 504 -5.48 37.76 -23.16
C GLN A 504 -4.41 38.28 -24.11
N THR A 505 -4.86 38.66 -25.30
CA THR A 505 -4.13 39.61 -26.14
C THR A 505 -4.05 40.94 -25.41
N THR A 506 -2.81 41.36 -25.14
CA THR A 506 -2.40 42.77 -25.27
C THR A 506 -1.13 42.80 -26.08
#